data_AF-W9VBG4-F1
#
_entry.id   AF-W9VBG4-F1
#
_cell.length_a   1.000
_cell.length_b   1.000
_cell.length_c   1.000
_cell.angle_alpha   90.00
_cell.angle_beta   90.00
_cell.angle_gamma   90.00
#
_symmetry.space_group_name_H-M   'P 1'
#
loop_
_entity.id
_entity.type
_entity.pdbx_description
1 polymer ?
#
loop_
_entity_poly.entity_id
_entity_poly.type
_entity_poly.pdbx_seq_one_letter_code
_entity_poly.pdbx_strand_id
1 'polypeptide(L)'
;MFCAQDLQILTQGKEIVQINHSYTRHRGTVRGLHYQYAPFLEAKFVSCIYGEVYDIAVDVRADSPTFLQWHAERLSSDNHRTFFIPEGCAHGFQTLTGDCQLIYMHTAYYSPDFEGGLHPQDPVLAIPWPLPLTDISVRDASHPFIEDGFKGL
;
A
#
# COMPACT_ATOMS: atom_id res chain seq x y z
N MET A 1 -18.77 1.76 -7.70
CA MET A 1 -19.15 0.35 -7.47
C MET A 1 -18.57 -0.44 -8.64
N PHE A 2 -17.78 -1.46 -8.38
CA PHE A 2 -17.19 -2.33 -9.40
C PHE A 2 -17.81 -3.72 -9.26
N CYS A 3 -17.96 -4.45 -10.37
CA CYS A 3 -18.33 -5.86 -10.32
C CYS A 3 -17.14 -6.76 -10.70
N ALA A 4 -17.26 -8.06 -10.46
CA ALA A 4 -16.20 -9.02 -10.79
C ALA A 4 -15.78 -8.94 -12.26
N GLN A 5 -16.71 -8.68 -13.18
CA GLN A 5 -16.43 -8.56 -14.60
C GLN A 5 -15.54 -7.33 -14.92
N ASP A 6 -15.78 -6.20 -14.27
CA ASP A 6 -14.95 -4.99 -14.46
C ASP A 6 -13.53 -5.20 -13.94
N LEU A 7 -13.39 -5.95 -12.85
CA LEU A 7 -12.12 -6.15 -12.17
C LEU A 7 -11.23 -7.21 -12.84
N GLN A 8 -11.78 -8.11 -13.67
CA GLN A 8 -11.03 -9.21 -14.30
C GLN A 8 -9.78 -8.76 -15.05
N ILE A 9 -9.86 -7.62 -15.75
CA ILE A 9 -8.72 -7.09 -16.51
C ILE A 9 -7.61 -6.62 -15.56
N LEU A 10 -7.98 -5.99 -14.44
CA LEU A 10 -7.04 -5.49 -13.44
C LEU A 10 -6.43 -6.61 -12.61
N THR A 11 -7.24 -7.58 -12.17
CA THR A 11 -6.79 -8.70 -11.32
C THR A 11 -6.21 -9.86 -12.11
N GLN A 12 -6.17 -9.77 -13.44
CA GLN A 12 -5.76 -10.85 -14.34
C GLN A 12 -6.53 -12.15 -14.06
N GLY A 13 -7.83 -12.01 -13.75
CA GLY A 13 -8.72 -13.13 -13.44
C GLY A 13 -8.68 -13.65 -11.99
N LYS A 14 -7.85 -13.08 -11.11
CA LYS A 14 -7.86 -13.44 -9.67
C LYS A 14 -9.11 -12.86 -8.97
N GLU A 15 -9.63 -13.61 -8.01
CA GLU A 15 -10.78 -13.21 -7.19
C GLU A 15 -10.34 -12.40 -5.96
N ILE A 16 -11.27 -11.64 -5.38
CA ILE A 16 -11.07 -11.03 -4.07
C ILE A 16 -11.28 -12.11 -3.00
N VAL A 17 -10.24 -12.44 -2.27
CA VAL A 17 -10.26 -13.52 -1.26
C VAL A 17 -10.17 -13.02 0.18
N GLN A 18 -9.79 -11.76 0.37
CA GLN A 18 -9.70 -11.14 1.69
C GLN A 18 -10.12 -9.66 1.63
N ILE A 19 -10.88 -9.24 2.64
CA ILE A 19 -11.29 -7.85 2.81
C ILE A 19 -10.88 -7.40 4.21
N ASN A 20 -10.11 -6.33 4.28
CA ASN A 20 -9.69 -5.73 5.53
C ASN A 20 -10.35 -4.37 5.72
N HIS A 21 -10.61 -4.00 6.97
CA HIS A 21 -11.04 -2.67 7.37
C HIS A 21 -10.09 -2.17 8.46
N SER A 22 -9.49 -1.00 8.23
CA SER A 22 -8.62 -0.37 9.23
C SER A 22 -9.21 0.94 9.70
N TYR A 23 -9.03 1.22 10.99
CA TYR A 23 -9.27 2.52 11.59
C TYR A 23 -7.94 3.09 12.12
N THR A 24 -7.67 4.34 11.77
CA THR A 24 -6.47 5.06 12.19
C THR A 24 -6.87 6.39 12.81
N ARG A 25 -6.71 6.48 14.14
CA ARG A 25 -7.18 7.60 14.94
C ARG A 25 -6.45 8.91 14.66
N HIS A 26 -5.13 8.85 14.58
CA HIS A 26 -4.30 10.04 14.58
C HIS A 26 -4.01 10.53 13.15
N ARG A 27 -3.88 11.86 13.02
CA ARG A 27 -3.46 12.54 11.79
C ARG A 27 -1.94 12.48 11.68
N GLY A 28 -1.43 12.26 10.48
CA GLY A 28 0.01 12.11 10.20
C GLY A 28 0.53 10.68 10.36
N THR A 29 -0.32 9.74 10.80
CA THR A 29 0.03 8.34 10.98
C THR A 29 0.45 7.74 9.66
N VAL A 30 1.62 7.09 9.63
CA VAL A 30 2.07 6.30 8.48
C VAL A 30 2.01 4.82 8.80
N ARG A 31 1.44 4.05 7.86
CA ARG A 31 1.48 2.58 7.86
C ARG A 31 2.03 2.10 6.53
N GLY A 32 2.96 1.15 6.57
CA GLY A 32 3.63 0.66 5.36
C GLY A 32 5.14 0.96 5.34
N LEU A 33 5.82 0.57 4.26
CA LEU A 33 5.27 0.08 2.99
C LEU A 33 5.30 -1.45 2.95
N HIS A 34 4.20 -2.13 2.64
CA HIS A 34 4.06 -3.59 2.73
C HIS A 34 3.74 -4.26 1.39
N TYR A 35 4.34 -5.41 1.15
CA TYR A 35 4.07 -6.30 0.02
C TYR A 35 4.20 -7.77 0.46
N GLN A 36 3.84 -8.71 -0.42
CA GLN A 36 4.06 -10.14 -0.17
C GLN A 36 4.91 -10.76 -1.29
N TYR A 37 5.75 -11.72 -0.94
CA TYR A 37 6.52 -12.54 -1.88
C TYR A 37 5.66 -13.66 -2.50
N ALA A 38 6.11 -14.20 -3.63
CA ALA A 38 5.53 -15.42 -4.19
C ALA A 38 5.60 -16.58 -3.16
N PRO A 39 4.56 -17.42 -3.06
CA PRO A 39 3.40 -17.54 -3.95
C PRO A 39 2.21 -16.65 -3.58
N PHE A 40 2.34 -15.75 -2.59
CA PHE A 40 1.23 -14.93 -2.07
C PHE A 40 1.24 -13.50 -2.60
N LEU A 41 1.79 -13.27 -3.80
CA LEU A 41 1.70 -11.97 -4.48
C LEU A 41 0.24 -11.50 -4.50
N GLU A 42 0.03 -10.26 -4.10
CA GLU A 42 -1.30 -9.68 -3.98
C GLU A 42 -1.43 -8.40 -4.82
N ALA A 43 -2.60 -8.23 -5.42
CA ALA A 43 -3.10 -6.95 -5.87
C ALA A 43 -4.11 -6.43 -4.84
N LYS A 44 -4.17 -5.11 -4.67
CA LYS A 44 -5.02 -4.44 -3.69
C LYS A 44 -5.94 -3.44 -4.38
N PHE A 45 -7.16 -3.33 -3.88
CA PHE A 45 -8.01 -2.17 -4.08
C PHE A 45 -8.18 -1.47 -2.74
N VAL A 46 -7.76 -0.21 -2.66
CA VAL A 46 -7.76 0.57 -1.42
C VAL A 46 -8.71 1.75 -1.58
N SER A 47 -9.62 1.93 -0.63
CA SER A 47 -10.51 3.09 -0.60
C SER A 47 -10.60 3.68 0.80
N CYS A 48 -10.59 5.00 0.89
CA CYS A 48 -10.86 5.72 2.13
C CYS A 48 -12.37 5.96 2.25
N ILE A 49 -13.01 5.30 3.22
CA ILE A 49 -14.46 5.39 3.44
C ILE A 49 -14.83 6.46 4.47
N TYR A 50 -13.86 6.95 5.25
CA TYR A 50 -14.01 8.08 6.14
C TYR A 50 -12.68 8.81 6.31
N GLY A 51 -12.70 10.15 6.22
CA GLY A 51 -11.50 10.99 6.32
C GLY A 51 -10.74 11.10 5.00
N GLU A 52 -9.47 11.48 5.08
CA GLU A 52 -8.57 11.62 3.93
C GLU A 52 -7.20 11.00 4.21
N VAL A 53 -6.65 10.31 3.21
CA VAL A 53 -5.30 9.75 3.23
C VAL A 53 -4.52 10.10 1.97
N TYR A 54 -3.20 10.12 2.10
CA TYR A 54 -2.24 10.09 1.00
C TYR A 54 -1.75 8.65 0.86
N ASP A 55 -2.26 7.94 -0.15
CA ASP A 55 -2.06 6.50 -0.37
C ASP A 55 -0.99 6.29 -1.44
N ILE A 56 -0.06 5.36 -1.23
CA ILE A 56 1.17 5.21 -2.01
C ILE A 56 1.39 3.77 -2.42
N ALA A 57 1.79 3.59 -3.68
CA ALA A 57 2.33 2.35 -4.20
C ALA A 57 3.79 2.55 -4.65
N VAL A 58 4.68 1.62 -4.30
CA VAL A 58 6.07 1.57 -4.74
C VAL A 58 6.28 0.32 -5.56
N ASP A 59 6.84 0.47 -6.75
CA ASP A 59 7.18 -0.67 -7.59
C ASP A 59 8.42 -1.39 -7.07
N VAL A 60 8.26 -2.66 -6.69
CA VAL A 60 9.37 -3.48 -6.19
C VAL A 60 9.70 -4.62 -7.15
N ARG A 61 9.23 -4.60 -8.41
CA ARG A 61 9.56 -5.63 -9.41
C ARG A 61 10.95 -5.38 -9.99
N ALA A 62 11.87 -6.34 -9.84
CA ALA A 62 13.27 -6.18 -10.22
C ALA A 62 13.47 -5.79 -11.70
N ASP A 63 12.65 -6.38 -12.58
CA ASP A 63 12.73 -6.20 -14.04
C ASP A 63 11.88 -5.02 -14.54
N SER A 64 11.28 -4.23 -13.64
CA SER A 64 10.42 -3.11 -14.02
C SER A 64 11.21 -1.86 -14.43
N PRO A 65 10.83 -1.16 -15.50
CA PRO A 65 11.42 0.13 -15.85
C PRO A 65 11.17 1.21 -14.80
N THR A 66 10.21 0.99 -13.89
CA THR A 66 9.86 1.89 -12.80
C THR A 66 10.27 1.33 -11.43
N PHE A 67 11.18 0.36 -11.37
CA PHE A 67 11.68 -0.20 -10.12
C PHE A 67 12.12 0.91 -9.13
N LEU A 68 11.64 0.79 -7.88
CA LEU A 68 11.80 1.76 -6.77
C LEU A 68 11.19 3.15 -7.00
N GLN A 69 10.45 3.34 -8.10
CA GLN A 69 9.60 4.52 -8.26
C GLN A 69 8.27 4.29 -7.55
N TRP A 70 7.64 5.40 -7.18
CA TRP A 70 6.37 5.41 -6.46
C TRP A 70 5.34 6.26 -7.18
N HIS A 71 4.07 5.90 -6.96
CA HIS A 71 2.91 6.71 -7.33
C HIS A 71 2.04 6.91 -6.09
N ALA A 72 1.42 8.09 -5.99
CA ALA A 72 0.59 8.42 -4.84
C ALA A 72 -0.72 9.09 -5.26
N GLU A 73 -1.79 8.79 -4.52
CA GLU A 73 -3.12 9.35 -4.72
C GLU A 73 -3.71 9.85 -3.41
N ARG A 74 -4.55 10.88 -3.48
CA ARG A 74 -5.39 11.28 -2.35
C ARG A 74 -6.69 10.49 -2.40
N LEU A 75 -6.99 9.75 -1.34
CA LEU A 75 -8.24 9.01 -1.19
C LEU A 75 -9.03 9.63 -0.04
N SER A 76 -10.32 9.93 -0.27
CA SER A 76 -11.18 10.47 0.77
C SER A 76 -12.62 9.99 0.64
N SER A 77 -13.36 10.13 1.73
CA SER A 77 -14.81 9.95 1.74
C SER A 77 -15.54 10.93 0.82
N ASP A 78 -14.88 12.00 0.36
CA ASP A 78 -15.50 13.02 -0.50
C ASP A 78 -15.25 12.72 -1.99
N ASN A 79 -14.06 12.23 -2.33
CA ASN A 79 -13.70 11.97 -3.72
C ASN A 79 -14.06 10.55 -4.18
N HIS A 80 -14.34 9.64 -3.24
CA HIS A 80 -14.75 8.26 -3.48
C HIS A 80 -13.83 7.48 -4.44
N ARG A 81 -12.55 7.86 -4.50
CA ARG A 81 -11.57 7.17 -5.35
C ARG A 81 -11.19 5.84 -4.71
N THR A 82 -10.91 4.87 -5.58
CA THR A 82 -10.29 3.59 -5.23
C THR A 82 -8.95 3.52 -5.94
N PHE A 83 -7.88 3.26 -5.20
CA PHE A 83 -6.56 3.03 -5.76
C PHE A 83 -6.37 1.52 -5.98
N PHE A 84 -6.16 1.12 -7.24
CA PHE A 84 -5.73 -0.21 -7.59
C PHE A 84 -4.19 -0.30 -7.58
N ILE A 85 -3.67 -1.27 -6.84
CA ILE A 85 -2.24 -1.52 -6.68
C ILE A 85 -1.97 -2.92 -7.21
N PRO A 86 -1.20 -3.07 -8.29
CA PRO A 86 -0.94 -4.38 -8.89
C PRO A 86 0.03 -5.21 -8.03
N GLU A 87 0.10 -6.51 -8.35
CA GLU A 87 1.14 -7.40 -7.83
C GLU A 87 2.54 -6.86 -8.14
N GLY A 88 3.45 -7.03 -7.18
CA GLY A 88 4.80 -6.50 -7.30
C GLY A 88 4.95 -5.07 -6.79
N CYS A 89 3.94 -4.51 -6.12
CA CYS A 89 4.03 -3.19 -5.49
C CYS A 89 3.91 -3.25 -3.96
N ALA A 90 4.77 -2.51 -3.27
CA ALA A 90 4.62 -2.21 -1.85
C ALA A 90 3.58 -1.09 -1.67
N HIS A 91 2.76 -1.20 -0.63
CA HIS A 91 1.68 -0.25 -0.35
C HIS A 91 1.82 0.35 1.05
N GLY A 92 1.52 1.64 1.16
CA GLY A 92 1.29 2.28 2.45
C GLY A 92 0.55 3.60 2.30
N PHE A 93 0.28 4.26 3.42
CA PHE A 93 -0.45 5.53 3.41
C PHE A 93 -0.07 6.43 4.58
N GLN A 94 -0.34 7.73 4.43
CA GLN A 94 -0.38 8.69 5.53
C GLN A 94 -1.80 9.23 5.75
N THR A 95 -2.26 9.27 7.00
CA THR A 95 -3.53 9.93 7.33
C THR A 95 -3.39 11.46 7.24
N LEU A 96 -4.25 12.11 6.45
CA LEU A 96 -4.30 13.57 6.33
C LEU A 96 -5.30 14.21 7.29
N THR A 97 -6.26 13.43 7.75
CA THR A 97 -7.20 13.76 8.85
C THR A 97 -7.06 12.76 10.00
N GLY A 98 -7.75 13.00 11.11
CA GLY A 98 -7.95 11.97 12.13
C GLY A 98 -9.04 10.98 11.73
N ASP A 99 -9.14 9.90 12.49
CA ASP A 99 -10.21 8.91 12.43
C ASP A 99 -10.40 8.24 11.06
N CYS A 100 -9.36 8.19 10.23
CA CYS A 100 -9.43 7.66 8.87
C CYS A 100 -9.80 6.18 8.88
N GLN A 101 -10.72 5.81 7.99
CA GLN A 101 -11.13 4.42 7.77
C GLN A 101 -10.87 4.01 6.34
N LEU A 102 -10.15 2.92 6.16
CA LEU A 102 -9.83 2.37 4.85
C LEU A 102 -10.40 0.96 4.74
N ILE A 103 -10.91 0.63 3.56
CA ILE A 103 -11.23 -0.72 3.16
C ILE A 103 -10.23 -1.19 2.11
N TYR A 104 -9.80 -2.44 2.25
CA TYR A 104 -8.84 -3.09 1.36
C TYR A 104 -9.48 -4.36 0.83
N MET A 105 -9.35 -4.61 -0.46
CA MET A 105 -9.76 -5.86 -1.08
C MET A 105 -8.52 -6.48 -1.74
N HIS A 106 -8.22 -7.73 -1.40
CA HIS A 106 -6.97 -8.39 -1.76
C HIS A 106 -7.22 -9.62 -2.63
N THR A 107 -6.33 -9.86 -3.60
CA THR A 107 -6.36 -11.06 -4.46
C THR A 107 -5.61 -12.26 -3.88
N ALA A 108 -4.96 -12.12 -2.72
CA ALA A 108 -4.33 -13.20 -1.98
C ALA A 108 -4.62 -13.09 -0.48
N TYR A 109 -4.53 -14.21 0.22
CA TYR A 109 -4.59 -14.25 1.68
C TYR A 109 -3.35 -13.59 2.29
N TYR A 110 -3.52 -13.00 3.46
CA TYR A 110 -2.38 -12.55 4.26
C TYR A 110 -1.51 -13.74 4.66
N SER A 111 -0.20 -13.63 4.43
CA SER A 111 0.78 -14.63 4.81
C SER A 111 1.99 -13.96 5.45
N PRO A 112 2.08 -13.92 6.80
CA PRO A 112 3.13 -13.19 7.51
C PRO A 112 4.53 -13.70 7.16
N ASP A 113 4.68 -15.00 6.90
CA ASP A 113 5.96 -15.61 6.51
C ASP A 113 6.46 -15.15 5.13
N PHE A 114 5.58 -14.55 4.33
CA PHE A 114 5.86 -14.02 3.00
C PHE A 114 5.71 -12.50 2.94
N GLU A 115 5.46 -11.82 4.07
CA GLU A 115 5.39 -10.36 4.12
C GLU A 115 6.80 -9.77 3.96
N GLY A 116 6.93 -8.82 3.05
CA GLY A 116 8.06 -7.92 2.94
C GLY A 116 7.65 -6.50 3.28
N GLY A 117 8.63 -5.64 3.55
CA GLY A 117 8.36 -4.22 3.71
C GLY A 117 9.55 -3.34 3.46
N LEU A 118 9.26 -2.08 3.17
CA LEU A 118 10.23 -1.01 2.98
C LEU A 118 10.04 0.03 4.07
N HIS A 119 11.15 0.61 4.53
CA HIS A 119 11.08 1.69 5.50
C HIS A 119 10.38 2.91 4.90
N PRO A 120 9.36 3.49 5.56
CA PRO A 120 8.59 4.60 4.98
C PRO A 120 9.40 5.90 4.81
N GLN A 121 10.51 6.04 5.55
CA GLN A 121 11.43 7.19 5.45
C GLN A 121 12.71 6.83 4.66
N ASP A 122 12.67 5.80 3.84
CA ASP A 122 13.83 5.41 3.05
C ASP A 122 14.29 6.53 2.10
N PRO A 123 15.58 6.92 2.13
CA PRO A 123 16.09 8.02 1.31
C PRO A 123 16.16 7.70 -0.19
N VAL A 124 16.19 6.43 -0.59
CA VAL A 124 16.14 6.02 -2.00
C VAL A 124 14.74 6.27 -2.57
N LEU A 125 13.69 5.98 -1.78
CA LEU A 125 12.32 6.25 -2.19
C LEU A 125 11.99 7.74 -2.16
N ALA A 126 12.57 8.47 -1.20
CA ALA A 126 12.42 9.93 -1.04
C ALA A 126 10.95 10.41 -1.13
N ILE A 127 10.03 9.63 -0.53
CA ILE A 127 8.60 9.90 -0.59
C ILE A 127 8.29 11.24 0.11
N PRO A 128 7.64 12.20 -0.57
CA PRO A 128 7.29 13.50 -0.01
C PRO A 128 6.00 13.39 0.81
N TRP A 129 6.08 12.74 1.97
CA TRP A 129 4.94 12.64 2.89
C TRP A 129 4.37 14.03 3.22
N PRO A 130 3.06 14.29 2.98
CA PRO A 130 2.48 15.63 3.11
C PRO A 130 2.53 16.24 4.52
N LEU A 131 2.67 15.41 5.55
CA LEU A 131 2.73 15.81 6.96
C LEU A 131 3.97 15.21 7.64
N PRO A 132 4.43 15.79 8.76
CA PRO A 132 5.36 15.10 9.65
C PRO A 132 4.81 13.73 10.03
N LEU A 133 5.65 12.70 9.92
CA LEU A 133 5.24 11.34 10.25
C LEU A 133 4.99 11.24 11.76
N THR A 134 3.86 10.66 12.11
CA THR A 134 3.49 10.30 13.47
C THR A 134 3.15 8.81 13.53
N ASP A 135 3.12 8.22 14.72
CA ASP A 135 2.57 6.89 14.99
C ASP A 135 3.02 5.77 14.02
N ILE A 136 4.28 5.80 13.58
CA ILE A 136 4.88 4.70 12.80
C ILE A 136 5.00 3.50 13.74
N SER A 137 4.54 2.32 13.30
CA SER A 137 4.64 1.11 14.11
C SER A 137 6.10 0.69 14.28
N VAL A 138 6.40 -0.03 15.37
CA VAL A 138 7.75 -0.60 15.60
C VAL A 138 8.16 -1.50 14.43
N ARG A 139 7.20 -2.25 13.86
CA ARG A 139 7.42 -3.09 12.67
C ARG A 139 7.89 -2.25 11.49
N ASP A 140 7.15 -1.21 11.15
CA ASP A 140 7.42 -0.39 9.95
C ASP A 140 8.73 0.39 10.10
N ALA A 141 9.02 0.88 11.31
CA ALA A 141 10.28 1.55 11.64
C ALA A 141 11.48 0.61 11.74
N SER A 142 11.25 -0.71 11.79
CA SER A 142 12.32 -1.72 11.88
C SER A 142 12.75 -2.29 10.53
N HIS A 143 12.05 -1.96 9.44
CA HIS A 143 12.49 -2.35 8.11
C HIS A 143 13.84 -1.69 7.79
N PRO A 144 14.81 -2.43 7.25
CA PRO A 144 16.08 -1.86 6.85
C PRO A 144 15.88 -0.83 5.74
N PHE A 145 16.80 0.13 5.65
CA PHE A 145 16.87 0.98 4.47
C PHE A 145 17.34 0.15 3.26
N ILE A 146 16.98 0.62 2.07
CA ILE A 146 17.38 0.05 0.80
C ILE A 146 18.88 0.28 0.64
N GLU A 147 19.62 -0.81 0.55
CA GLU A 147 21.07 -0.84 0.34
C GLU A 147 21.40 -1.34 -1.08
N ASP A 148 22.67 -1.19 -1.46
CA ASP A 148 23.21 -1.75 -2.70
C ASP A 148 22.95 -3.26 -2.74
N GLY A 149 22.17 -3.70 -3.73
CA GLY A 149 21.80 -5.10 -3.91
C GLY A 149 20.39 -5.49 -3.45
N PHE A 150 19.54 -4.52 -3.04
CA PHE A 150 18.10 -4.77 -2.88
C PHE A 150 17.53 -5.33 -4.19
N LYS A 151 17.03 -6.58 -4.14
CA LYS A 151 16.61 -7.31 -5.34
C LYS A 151 15.15 -7.09 -5.70
N GLY A 152 14.33 -6.56 -4.79
CA GLY A 152 12.89 -6.52 -5.00
C GLY A 152 12.26 -7.92 -5.08
N LEU A 153 11.23 -8.02 -5.92
CA LEU A 153 10.48 -9.21 -6.32
C LEU A 153 10.87 -9.68 -7.71
#